data_AF-A0AAU7K5X6-F1
#
_entry.id   AF-A0AAU7K5X6-F1
#
_cell.length_a   1.000
_cell.length_b   1.000
_cell.length_c   1.000
_cell.angle_alpha   90.00
_cell.angle_beta   90.00
_cell.angle_gamma   90.00
#
_symmetry.space_group_name_H-M   'P 1'
#
loop_
_entity.id
_entity.type
_entity.pdbx_description
1 polymer ?
#
loop_
_entity_poly.entity_id
_entity_poly.type
_entity_poly.pdbx_seq_one_letter_code
_entity_poly.pdbx_strand_id
1 'polypeptide(L)'
;MRNLIKKSSLAVASVALCAAIITGCKSEPDYKAVRQQVMDLHDKVMGDGEKAVKNKMVLDTLAKVKLKELKLGKPDLDTTEEKRNISLLITKLTKADDNMMDWMHNFQPDIEGKSNAEAVKYFQGEMTKIKKLDDEYKQALDESDAYLKKFNLKPASEEAEHDHSKH
;
A
#
# COMPACT_ATOMS: atom_id res chain seq x y z
N MET A 1 -36.74 -59.56 61.37
CA MET A 1 -36.59 -58.55 62.44
C MET A 1 -35.12 -58.30 62.69
N ARG A 2 -34.75 -57.02 62.87
CA ARG A 2 -33.48 -56.46 63.37
C ARG A 2 -32.36 -56.19 62.35
N ASN A 3 -32.43 -54.96 61.84
CA ASN A 3 -31.36 -53.97 61.67
C ASN A 3 -29.98 -54.37 62.21
N LEU A 4 -28.93 -54.05 61.45
CA LEU A 4 -27.68 -53.51 61.99
C LEU A 4 -26.97 -52.65 60.93
N ILE A 5 -27.20 -51.34 61.06
CA ILE A 5 -26.43 -50.26 60.45
C ILE A 5 -25.23 -49.99 61.37
N LYS A 6 -24.00 -50.04 60.83
CA LYS A 6 -22.79 -49.39 61.37
C LYS A 6 -22.00 -48.87 60.15
N LYS A 7 -22.16 -47.60 59.75
CA LYS A 7 -21.39 -46.38 60.14
C LYS A 7 -19.87 -46.46 59.88
N SER A 8 -19.48 -45.66 58.89
CA SER A 8 -18.30 -44.78 58.84
C SER A 8 -16.95 -45.34 58.39
N SER A 9 -16.54 -44.98 57.18
CA SER A 9 -15.20 -44.39 56.96
C SER A 9 -15.24 -43.39 55.81
N LEU A 10 -14.58 -42.28 56.10
CA LEU A 10 -14.50 -41.02 55.38
C LEU A 10 -13.37 -41.12 54.34
N ALA A 11 -13.62 -40.76 53.08
CA ALA A 11 -12.56 -40.37 52.14
C ALA A 11 -13.18 -39.51 51.03
N VAL A 12 -13.18 -38.19 51.26
CA VAL A 12 -13.28 -37.19 50.21
C VAL A 12 -11.89 -37.05 49.60
N ALA A 13 -11.75 -37.24 48.30
CA ALA A 13 -10.60 -36.73 47.54
C ALA A 13 -11.02 -36.48 46.08
N SER A 14 -11.41 -35.24 45.82
CA SER A 14 -11.51 -34.64 44.50
C SER A 14 -10.15 -34.66 43.79
N VAL A 15 -10.10 -35.12 42.54
CA VAL A 15 -9.05 -34.78 41.57
C VAL A 15 -9.77 -34.59 40.22
N ALA A 16 -10.29 -33.38 39.97
CA ALA A 16 -9.58 -32.28 39.32
C ALA A 16 -9.28 -32.57 37.84
N LEU A 17 -10.25 -32.15 37.03
CA LEU A 17 -10.18 -31.67 35.64
C LEU A 17 -8.77 -31.28 35.17
N CYS A 18 -8.16 -32.10 34.32
CA CYS A 18 -7.04 -31.70 33.45
C CYS A 18 -7.55 -31.48 32.02
N ALA A 19 -8.38 -30.46 31.83
CA ALA A 19 -8.51 -29.80 30.53
C ALA A 19 -7.42 -28.72 30.45
N ALA A 20 -6.17 -29.15 30.22
CA ALA A 20 -5.09 -28.22 29.93
C ALA A 20 -5.31 -27.69 28.52
N ILE A 21 -5.83 -26.47 28.48
CA ILE A 21 -6.05 -25.63 27.32
C ILE A 21 -4.72 -25.51 26.58
N ILE A 22 -4.63 -26.08 25.38
CA ILE A 22 -3.57 -25.76 24.43
C ILE A 22 -3.88 -24.35 23.91
N THR A 23 -3.67 -23.32 24.74
CA THR A 23 -3.56 -21.96 24.21
C THR A 23 -2.27 -21.96 23.43
N GLY A 24 -2.35 -22.17 22.11
CA GLY A 24 -1.21 -21.99 21.23
C GLY A 24 -0.62 -20.62 21.49
N CYS A 25 0.60 -20.57 22.01
CA CYS A 25 1.42 -19.37 21.98
C CYS A 25 1.59 -18.98 20.52
N LYS A 26 0.71 -18.11 20.00
CA LYS A 26 1.06 -17.27 18.87
C LYS A 26 2.12 -16.33 19.41
N SER A 27 3.39 -16.66 19.18
CA SER A 27 4.49 -15.74 19.39
C SER A 27 4.14 -14.43 18.69
N GLU A 28 4.24 -13.32 19.41
CA GLU A 28 4.08 -11.99 18.82
C GLU A 28 5.04 -11.85 17.62
N PRO A 29 4.60 -11.29 16.48
CA PRO A 29 5.48 -11.14 15.33
C PRO A 29 6.69 -10.29 15.71
N ASP A 30 7.86 -10.65 15.16
CA ASP A 30 9.07 -9.82 15.26
C ASP A 30 8.82 -8.51 14.51
N TYR A 31 8.95 -7.38 15.20
CA TYR A 31 8.75 -6.07 14.59
C TYR A 31 9.64 -5.86 13.36
N LYS A 32 10.82 -6.48 13.30
CA LYS A 32 11.75 -6.36 12.16
C LYS A 32 11.15 -6.96 10.90
N ALA A 33 10.42 -8.07 11.02
CA ALA A 33 9.74 -8.69 9.90
C ALA A 33 8.60 -7.79 9.40
N VAL A 34 7.82 -7.18 10.31
CA VAL A 34 6.76 -6.24 9.95
C VAL A 34 7.33 -4.98 9.28
N ARG A 35 8.41 -4.43 9.82
CA ARG A 35 9.16 -3.31 9.23
C ARG A 35 9.64 -3.65 7.83
N GLN A 36 10.22 -4.83 7.63
CA GLN A 36 10.70 -5.25 6.32
C GLN A 36 9.55 -5.26 5.30
N GLN A 37 8.39 -5.79 5.65
CA GLN A 37 7.22 -5.77 4.77
C GLN A 37 6.77 -4.34 4.41
N VAL A 38 6.88 -3.38 5.35
CA VAL A 38 6.59 -1.96 5.05
C VAL A 38 7.58 -1.43 4.02
N MET A 39 8.87 -1.73 4.19
CA MET A 39 9.93 -1.27 3.29
C MET A 39 9.84 -1.91 1.90
N ASP A 40 9.54 -3.21 1.83
CA ASP A 40 9.33 -3.92 0.57
C ASP A 40 8.18 -3.29 -0.24
N LEU A 41 7.11 -2.88 0.46
CA LEU A 41 6.00 -2.19 -0.18
C LEU A 41 6.36 -0.74 -0.56
N HIS A 42 7.13 -0.03 0.26
CA HIS A 42 7.70 1.27 -0.10
C HIS A 42 8.49 1.19 -1.42
N ASP A 43 9.39 0.21 -1.55
CA ASP A 43 10.24 0.07 -2.74
C ASP A 43 9.40 -0.19 -3.99
N LYS A 44 8.35 -1.02 -3.87
CA LYS A 44 7.37 -1.22 -4.94
C LYS A 44 6.67 0.09 -5.31
N VAL A 45 6.17 0.83 -4.31
CA VAL A 45 5.43 2.09 -4.51
C VAL A 45 6.33 3.15 -5.16
N MET A 46 7.62 3.18 -4.84
CA MET A 46 8.59 4.07 -5.50
C MET A 46 8.71 3.78 -6.99
N GLY A 47 8.68 2.51 -7.41
CA GLY A 47 8.63 2.13 -8.83
C GLY A 47 7.35 2.61 -9.53
N ASP A 48 6.22 2.63 -8.83
CA ASP A 48 4.98 3.22 -9.34
C ASP A 48 5.05 4.76 -9.39
N GLY A 49 5.78 5.38 -8.45
CA GLY A 49 6.13 6.80 -8.47
C GLY A 49 6.94 7.22 -9.70
N GLU A 50 7.93 6.42 -10.12
CA GLU A 50 8.69 6.68 -11.34
C GLU A 50 7.79 6.69 -12.59
N LYS A 51 6.86 5.74 -12.67
CA LYS A 51 5.86 5.71 -13.75
C LYS A 51 4.96 6.95 -13.72
N ALA A 52 4.56 7.38 -12.53
CA ALA A 52 3.71 8.56 -12.36
C ALA A 52 4.41 9.83 -12.85
N VAL A 53 5.71 9.97 -12.55
CA VAL A 53 6.55 11.06 -13.07
C VAL A 53 6.63 11.02 -14.59
N LYS A 54 6.85 9.85 -15.20
CA LYS A 54 6.84 9.69 -16.66
C LYS A 54 5.51 10.11 -17.29
N ASN A 55 4.39 9.61 -16.77
CA ASN A 55 3.06 10.00 -17.26
C ASN A 55 2.83 11.50 -17.15
N LYS A 56 3.22 12.11 -16.03
CA LYS A 56 3.15 13.56 -15.83
C LYS A 56 3.93 14.31 -16.92
N MET A 57 5.14 13.88 -17.27
CA MET A 57 5.93 14.51 -18.33
C MET A 57 5.27 14.40 -19.72
N VAL A 58 4.68 13.24 -20.04
CA VAL A 58 3.97 13.03 -21.30
C VAL A 58 2.71 13.91 -21.36
N LEU A 59 1.93 13.96 -20.27
CA LEU A 59 0.75 14.80 -20.13
C LEU A 59 1.10 16.30 -20.28
N ASP A 60 2.17 16.75 -19.66
CA ASP A 60 2.67 18.12 -19.76
C ASP A 60 3.00 18.49 -21.22
N THR A 61 3.70 17.58 -21.91
CA THR A 61 4.05 17.73 -23.33
C THR A 61 2.80 17.75 -24.21
N LEU A 62 1.82 16.88 -23.93
CA LEU A 62 0.54 16.85 -24.62
C LEU A 62 -0.19 18.20 -24.48
N ALA A 63 -0.30 18.73 -23.27
CA ALA A 63 -1.00 19.98 -22.98
C ALA A 63 -0.36 21.20 -23.65
N LYS A 64 0.99 21.28 -23.62
CA LYS A 64 1.75 22.45 -24.07
C LYS A 64 1.95 22.48 -25.58
N VAL A 65 2.20 21.32 -26.18
CA VAL A 65 2.64 21.18 -27.58
C VAL A 65 1.62 20.42 -28.40
N LYS A 66 1.39 19.14 -28.11
CA LYS A 66 0.71 18.22 -29.05
C LYS A 66 -0.77 18.52 -29.26
N LEU A 67 -1.49 19.09 -28.28
CA LEU A 67 -2.91 19.45 -28.48
C LEU A 67 -3.09 20.48 -29.60
N LYS A 68 -2.14 21.41 -29.78
CA LYS A 68 -2.21 22.41 -30.87
C LYS A 68 -2.04 21.74 -32.23
N GLU A 69 -1.09 20.81 -32.33
CA GLU A 69 -0.83 20.02 -33.54
C GLU A 69 -2.04 19.14 -33.90
N LEU A 70 -2.60 18.45 -32.91
CA LEU A 70 -3.78 17.60 -33.08
C LEU A 70 -5.01 18.38 -33.55
N LYS A 71 -5.20 19.63 -33.08
CA LYS A 71 -6.30 20.49 -33.50
C LYS A 71 -6.25 20.82 -35.01
N LEU A 72 -5.06 20.87 -35.62
CA LEU A 72 -4.91 21.09 -37.07
C LEU A 72 -5.50 19.92 -37.87
N GLY A 73 -5.32 18.69 -37.39
CA GLY A 73 -5.88 17.48 -38.02
C GLY A 73 -7.28 17.09 -37.53
N LYS A 74 -7.73 17.65 -36.40
CA LYS A 74 -9.04 17.39 -35.79
C LYS A 74 -9.68 18.72 -35.36
N PRO A 75 -10.28 19.48 -36.29
CA PRO A 75 -10.85 20.80 -36.01
C PRO A 75 -11.92 20.80 -34.91
N ASP A 76 -12.59 19.68 -34.66
CA ASP A 76 -13.63 19.56 -33.63
C ASP A 76 -13.08 19.25 -32.22
N LEU A 77 -11.76 19.02 -32.07
CA LEU A 77 -11.14 18.72 -30.78
C LEU A 77 -11.26 19.91 -29.81
N ASP A 78 -11.98 19.78 -28.69
CA ASP A 78 -12.00 20.82 -27.67
C ASP A 78 -10.70 20.82 -26.84
N THR A 79 -9.71 21.55 -27.31
CA THR A 79 -8.41 21.66 -26.62
C THR A 79 -8.50 22.32 -25.24
N THR A 80 -9.56 23.07 -24.94
CA THR A 80 -9.75 23.69 -23.62
C THR A 80 -10.20 22.63 -22.62
N GLU A 81 -11.15 21.78 -23.02
CA GLU A 81 -11.57 20.64 -22.22
C GLU A 81 -10.42 19.66 -21.98
N GLU A 82 -9.67 19.30 -23.03
CA GLU A 82 -8.52 18.39 -22.87
C GLU A 82 -7.46 18.95 -21.91
N LYS A 83 -7.15 20.25 -21.97
CA LYS A 83 -6.21 20.87 -21.02
C LYS A 83 -6.71 20.80 -19.57
N ARG A 84 -8.01 20.95 -19.34
CA ARG A 84 -8.60 20.80 -18.01
C ARG A 84 -8.43 19.36 -17.51
N ASN A 85 -8.74 18.38 -18.34
CA ASN A 85 -8.60 16.96 -18.01
C ASN A 85 -7.13 16.61 -17.70
N ILE A 86 -6.20 17.08 -18.52
CA ILE A 86 -4.76 16.90 -18.29
C ILE A 86 -4.33 17.53 -16.95
N SER A 87 -4.76 18.76 -16.67
CA SER A 87 -4.41 19.44 -15.42
C SER A 87 -4.93 18.69 -14.19
N LEU A 88 -6.11 18.09 -14.27
CA LEU A 88 -6.65 17.25 -13.20
C LEU A 88 -5.81 15.99 -12.98
N LEU A 89 -5.42 15.30 -14.06
CA LEU A 89 -4.57 14.10 -13.98
C LEU A 89 -3.18 14.41 -13.40
N ILE A 90 -2.55 15.50 -13.84
CA ILE A 90 -1.26 15.96 -13.28
C ILE A 90 -1.39 16.27 -11.79
N THR A 91 -2.51 16.86 -11.37
CA THR A 91 -2.77 17.15 -9.95
C THR A 91 -2.87 15.85 -9.14
N LYS A 92 -3.58 14.83 -9.65
CA LYS A 92 -3.67 13.52 -8.99
C LYS A 92 -2.31 12.83 -8.86
N LEU A 93 -1.54 12.79 -9.95
CA LEU A 93 -0.20 12.20 -9.97
C LEU A 93 0.75 12.93 -8.99
N THR A 94 0.70 14.27 -8.97
CA THR A 94 1.51 15.07 -8.05
C THR A 94 1.08 14.86 -6.60
N LYS A 95 -0.22 14.72 -6.34
CA LYS A 95 -0.73 14.49 -4.99
C LYS A 95 -0.26 13.15 -4.40
N ALA A 96 -0.21 12.09 -5.22
CA ALA A 96 0.34 10.82 -4.77
C ALA A 96 1.83 10.93 -4.39
N ASP A 97 2.60 11.67 -5.20
CA ASP A 97 4.02 11.96 -4.93
C ASP A 97 4.22 12.78 -3.65
N ASP A 98 3.45 13.86 -3.48
CA ASP A 98 3.49 14.67 -2.26
C ASP A 98 3.14 13.84 -1.02
N ASN A 99 2.12 12.98 -1.11
CA ASN A 99 1.74 12.12 0.02
C ASN A 99 2.82 11.08 0.35
N MET A 100 3.54 10.56 -0.65
CA MET A 100 4.68 9.66 -0.45
C MET A 100 5.86 10.38 0.20
N MET A 101 6.17 11.60 -0.25
CA MET A 101 7.18 12.45 0.39
C MET A 101 6.83 12.78 1.84
N ASP A 102 5.58 13.16 2.10
CA ASP A 102 5.07 13.41 3.45
C ASP A 102 5.18 12.15 4.32
N TRP A 103 4.84 10.98 3.78
CA TRP A 103 4.98 9.71 4.50
C TRP A 103 6.44 9.42 4.83
N MET A 104 7.35 9.51 3.85
CA MET A 104 8.78 9.28 4.05
C MET A 104 9.39 10.24 5.07
N HIS A 105 8.98 11.51 5.06
CA HIS A 105 9.44 12.50 6.02
C HIS A 105 9.02 12.18 7.46
N ASN A 106 7.84 11.59 7.63
CA ASN A 106 7.28 11.26 8.94
C ASN A 106 7.59 9.82 9.40
N PHE A 107 8.11 8.98 8.51
CA PHE A 107 8.43 7.59 8.81
C PHE A 107 9.64 7.49 9.74
N GLN A 108 9.50 6.69 10.81
CA GLN A 108 10.56 6.43 11.78
C GLN A 108 11.09 5.01 11.55
N PRO A 109 12.24 4.87 10.86
CA PRO A 109 12.79 3.55 10.54
C PRO A 109 13.30 2.82 11.78
N ASP A 110 13.76 3.57 12.78
CA ASP A 110 14.31 3.04 14.03
C ASP A 110 13.47 3.54 15.20
N ILE A 111 12.99 2.61 16.01
CA ILE A 111 12.12 2.91 17.16
C ILE A 111 12.82 2.55 18.46
N GLU A 112 13.89 3.31 18.71
CA GLU A 112 14.67 3.23 19.94
C GLU A 112 13.79 3.34 21.18
N GLY A 113 14.08 2.50 22.18
CA GLY A 113 13.38 2.50 23.47
C GLY A 113 11.95 1.92 23.46
N LYS A 114 11.41 1.46 22.32
CA LYS A 114 10.10 0.81 22.26
C LYS A 114 10.21 -0.70 22.47
N SER A 115 9.19 -1.28 23.11
CA SER A 115 9.02 -2.74 23.17
C SER A 115 8.68 -3.33 21.79
N ASN A 116 8.86 -4.64 21.60
CA ASN A 116 8.47 -5.33 20.36
C ASN A 116 7.00 -5.07 20.01
N ALA A 117 6.09 -5.18 21.00
CA ALA A 117 4.66 -4.95 20.81
C ALA A 117 4.34 -3.53 20.31
N GLU A 118 4.96 -2.51 20.90
CA GLU A 118 4.81 -1.12 20.48
C GLU A 118 5.36 -0.89 19.07
N ALA A 119 6.49 -1.53 18.76
CA ALA A 119 7.11 -1.44 17.44
C ALA A 119 6.26 -2.13 16.35
N VAL A 120 5.73 -3.32 16.62
CA VAL A 120 4.78 -4.02 15.74
C VAL A 120 3.57 -3.14 15.46
N LYS A 121 2.96 -2.56 16.52
CA LYS A 121 1.79 -1.69 16.36
C LYS A 121 2.08 -0.48 15.49
N TYR A 122 3.25 0.14 15.68
CA TYR A 122 3.69 1.26 14.84
C TYR A 122 3.80 0.86 13.37
N PHE A 123 4.57 -0.19 13.06
CA PHE A 123 4.78 -0.61 11.67
C PHE A 123 3.52 -1.16 11.00
N GLN A 124 2.56 -1.72 11.74
CA GLN A 124 1.24 -2.05 11.21
C GLN A 124 0.43 -0.80 10.82
N GLY A 125 0.59 0.29 11.58
CA GLY A 125 0.05 1.60 11.22
C GLY A 125 0.67 2.13 9.92
N GLU A 126 2.00 2.08 9.82
CA GLU A 126 2.71 2.49 8.61
C GLU A 126 2.38 1.61 7.40
N MET A 127 2.22 0.30 7.60
CA MET A 127 1.74 -0.64 6.58
C MET A 127 0.39 -0.22 5.99
N THR A 128 -0.53 0.29 6.83
CA THR A 128 -1.83 0.76 6.37
C THR A 128 -1.70 2.02 5.52
N LYS A 129 -0.80 2.94 5.91
CA LYS A 129 -0.55 4.18 5.16
C LYS A 129 0.09 3.90 3.81
N ILE A 130 1.13 3.05 3.75
CA ILE A 130 1.82 2.75 2.49
C ILE A 130 0.93 1.94 1.52
N LYS A 131 0.01 1.10 2.02
CA LYS A 131 -1.03 0.47 1.18
C LYS A 131 -1.97 1.49 0.56
N LYS A 132 -2.36 2.51 1.32
CA LYS A 132 -3.18 3.60 0.78
C LYS A 132 -2.42 4.37 -0.31
N LEU A 133 -1.12 4.62 -0.12
CA LEU A 133 -0.27 5.23 -1.14
C LEU A 133 -0.18 4.37 -2.40
N ASP A 134 0.00 3.05 -2.26
CA ASP A 134 -0.04 2.09 -3.37
C ASP A 134 -1.34 2.19 -4.17
N ASP A 135 -2.49 2.27 -3.50
CA ASP A 135 -3.79 2.44 -4.14
C ASP A 135 -3.92 3.82 -4.84
N GLU A 136 -3.43 4.90 -4.21
CA GLU A 136 -3.43 6.25 -4.78
C GLU A 136 -2.61 6.33 -6.08
N TYR A 137 -1.42 5.72 -6.09
CA TYR A 137 -0.60 5.65 -7.31
C TYR A 137 -1.24 4.81 -8.40
N LYS A 138 -1.74 3.61 -8.08
CA LYS A 138 -2.42 2.75 -9.05
C LYS A 138 -3.59 3.46 -9.71
N GLN A 139 -4.44 4.11 -8.91
CA GLN A 139 -5.58 4.85 -9.45
C GLN A 139 -5.11 5.99 -10.37
N ALA A 140 -4.13 6.80 -9.96
CA ALA A 140 -3.63 7.89 -10.77
C ALA A 140 -2.97 7.41 -12.07
N LEU A 141 -2.25 6.29 -12.01
CA LEU A 141 -1.63 5.63 -13.16
C LEU A 141 -2.69 5.08 -14.12
N ASP A 142 -3.66 4.32 -13.63
CA ASP A 142 -4.73 3.75 -14.47
C ASP A 142 -5.51 4.84 -15.22
N GLU A 143 -5.88 5.92 -14.52
CA GLU A 143 -6.58 7.05 -15.13
C GLU A 143 -5.71 7.79 -16.17
N SER A 144 -4.44 8.03 -15.86
CA SER A 144 -3.54 8.72 -16.79
C SER A 144 -3.17 7.86 -17.99
N ASP A 145 -2.99 6.56 -17.82
CA ASP A 145 -2.74 5.60 -18.88
C ASP A 145 -3.91 5.52 -19.85
N ALA A 146 -5.13 5.38 -19.32
CA ALA A 146 -6.34 5.38 -20.13
C ALA A 146 -6.48 6.68 -20.93
N TYR A 147 -6.14 7.82 -20.32
CA TYR A 147 -6.18 9.11 -20.99
C TYR A 147 -5.12 9.24 -22.09
N LEU A 148 -3.88 8.78 -21.86
CA LEU A 148 -2.81 8.82 -22.86
C LEU A 148 -3.14 7.95 -24.09
N LYS A 149 -3.77 6.79 -23.86
CA LYS A 149 -4.23 5.88 -24.92
C LYS A 149 -5.26 6.52 -25.86
N LYS A 150 -6.12 7.41 -25.37
CA LYS A 150 -7.05 8.21 -26.22
C LYS A 150 -6.33 8.97 -27.34
N PHE A 151 -5.06 9.32 -27.13
CA PHE A 151 -4.23 10.07 -28.08
C PHE A 151 -3.15 9.20 -28.75
N ASN A 152 -3.22 7.88 -28.62
CA ASN A 152 -2.20 6.94 -29.09
C ASN A 152 -0.79 7.27 -28.54
N LEU A 153 -0.72 7.85 -27.34
CA LEU A 153 0.53 8.08 -26.63
C LEU A 153 0.81 6.87 -25.74
N LYS A 154 2.07 6.43 -25.73
CA LYS A 154 2.49 5.31 -24.89
C LYS A 154 2.49 5.73 -23.42
N PRO A 155 1.77 5.02 -22.55
CA PRO A 155 1.87 5.21 -21.11
C PRO A 155 3.14 4.58 -20.53
N ALA A 156 3.57 5.05 -19.36
CA ALA A 156 4.75 4.53 -18.67
C ALA A 156 4.63 3.05 -18.28
N SER A 157 3.42 2.54 -18.07
CA SER A 157 3.17 1.11 -17.82
C SER A 157 3.55 0.20 -18.99
N GLU A 158 3.63 0.74 -20.21
CA GLU A 158 3.98 0.01 -21.44
C GLU A 158 5.46 0.18 -21.84
N GLU A 159 6.23 1.02 -21.13
CA GLU A 159 7.67 1.23 -21.39
C GLU A 159 8.60 0.27 -20.61
N ALA A 160 8.08 -0.42 -19.59
CA ALA A 160 8.88 -1.22 -18.66
C ALA A 160 9.43 -2.57 -19.20
N GLU A 161 9.40 -2.80 -20.53
CA GLU A 161 10.07 -3.94 -21.18
C GLU A 161 11.46 -3.61 -21.75
N HIS A 162 12.06 -2.46 -21.44
CA HIS A 162 13.42 -2.15 -21.89
C HIS A 162 14.48 -2.38 -20.79
N ASP A 163 14.92 -3.64 -20.71
CA ASP A 163 16.24 -4.16 -20.29
C ASP A 163 17.12 -3.25 -19.41
N HIS A 164 17.05 -3.43 -18.09
CA HIS A 164 18.06 -2.94 -17.14
C HIS A 164 19.18 -3.98 -16.84
N SER A 165 19.35 -5.02 -17.67
CA SER A 165 20.40 -6.05 -17.48
C SER A 165 21.81 -5.61 -17.90
N LYS A 166 22.03 -4.35 -18.30
CA LYS A 166 23.36 -3.86 -18.67
C LYS A 166 23.65 -2.49 -18.08
N HIS A 167 24.25 -2.47 -16.90
CA HIS A 167 25.42 -1.62 -16.58
C HIS A 167 26.20 -2.21 -15.42
#